data_AF-A0A1H4VF81-F1
#
_entry.id   AF-A0A1H4VF81-F1
#
_cell.length_a   1.000
_cell.length_b   1.000
_cell.length_c   1.000
_cell.angle_alpha   90.00
_cell.angle_beta   90.00
_cell.angle_gamma   90.00
#
_symmetry.space_group_name_H-M   'P 1'
#
loop_
_entity.id
_entity.type
_entity.pdbx_description
1 polymer ?
#
loop_
_entity_poly.entity_id
_entity_poly.type
_entity_poly.pdbx_seq_one_letter_code
_entity_poly.pdbx_strand_id
1 'polypeptide(L)'
;MARFLWLTGHDAQEDEPREGHAQEGQAQETQALETPAPEAHAPESHAQDGGVPWAIRMSDGPAHRGRTSRPLAFPERWNPPGGGLPEYRAARKEGTRAFTLWADPHRGQVFAQVVTKSATKGGPAAYEVLGAAGEPLALVTRRPAMKGGLRTRWTVQQTGSRPAVGFKGRPIWWGVWWLSLPLQLLIVIGSILNGGGDPARTPRRTRWRLDRRIVLDFHSGPGAAFELTAVADWWDDRVAASLVALLDSHGGWLGSQWDTAER
;
A
#
# COMPACT_ATOMS: atom_id res chain seq x y z
N MET A 1 -19.80 -4.02 -8.52
CA MET A 1 -18.64 -4.75 -9.11
C MET A 1 -17.50 -4.78 -8.09
N ALA A 2 -16.60 -5.76 -8.18
CA ALA A 2 -15.45 -5.81 -7.27
C ALA A 2 -14.44 -4.72 -7.65
N ARG A 3 -13.87 -4.06 -6.65
CA ARG A 3 -12.84 -3.01 -6.85
C ARG A 3 -11.50 -3.52 -6.34
N PHE A 4 -10.43 -3.13 -7.01
CA PHE A 4 -9.07 -3.56 -6.72
C PHE A 4 -8.23 -2.34 -6.39
N LEU A 5 -7.61 -2.32 -5.20
CA LEU A 5 -6.85 -1.18 -4.69
C LEU A 5 -5.43 -1.58 -4.32
N TRP A 6 -4.43 -0.81 -4.71
CA TRP A 6 -3.03 -1.04 -4.31
C TRP A 6 -2.28 0.29 -4.14
N LEU A 7 -1.19 0.26 -3.37
CA LEU A 7 -0.32 1.42 -3.17
C LEU A 7 0.87 1.36 -4.13
N THR A 8 1.22 2.49 -4.74
CA THR A 8 2.40 2.64 -5.59
C THR A 8 3.15 3.94 -5.25
N GLY A 9 4.47 3.91 -5.42
CA GLY A 9 5.32 5.10 -5.32
C GLY A 9 5.57 5.70 -6.70
N HIS A 10 5.81 7.02 -6.75
CA HIS A 10 6.02 7.75 -7.99
C HIS A 10 7.20 7.19 -8.83
N ASP A 11 8.26 6.74 -8.16
CA ASP A 11 9.48 6.20 -8.81
C ASP A 11 9.25 4.85 -9.51
N ALA A 12 8.19 4.12 -9.15
CA ALA A 12 7.87 2.82 -9.77
C ALA A 12 7.20 2.96 -11.16
N GLN A 13 6.98 4.19 -11.64
CA GLN A 13 6.35 4.45 -12.92
C GLN A 13 7.36 4.51 -14.09
N GLU A 14 8.67 4.55 -13.82
CA GLU A 14 9.72 4.66 -14.85
C GLU A 14 10.14 3.32 -15.49
N ASP A 15 9.76 2.18 -14.89
CA ASP A 15 10.23 0.84 -15.31
C ASP A 15 9.33 0.13 -16.35
N GLU A 16 8.34 0.80 -16.96
CA GLU A 16 7.75 0.24 -18.19
C GLU A 16 8.70 0.52 -19.37
N PRO A 17 9.25 -0.52 -20.03
CA PRO A 17 10.13 -0.32 -21.16
C PRO A 17 9.30 0.29 -22.30
N ARG A 18 9.63 1.54 -22.64
CA ARG A 18 9.34 2.12 -23.95
C ARG A 18 10.16 1.33 -24.98
N GLU A 19 9.68 0.16 -25.38
CA GLU A 19 10.25 -0.56 -26.52
C GLU A 19 10.03 0.28 -27.78
N GLY A 20 11.15 0.77 -28.30
CA GLY A 20 11.23 1.53 -29.53
C GLY A 20 10.79 0.67 -30.71
N HIS A 21 9.81 1.17 -31.46
CA HIS A 21 9.66 0.80 -32.84
C HIS A 21 10.81 1.44 -33.64
N ALA A 22 11.89 0.68 -33.81
CA ALA A 22 12.76 0.85 -34.96
C ALA A 22 12.02 0.25 -36.16
N GLN A 23 11.51 1.12 -37.05
CA GLN A 23 11.04 0.70 -38.36
C GLN A 23 12.09 1.11 -39.39
N GLU A 24 12.57 0.10 -40.10
CA GLU A 24 13.56 0.14 -41.15
C GLU A 24 13.23 1.15 -42.24
N GLY A 25 14.30 1.69 -42.83
CA GLY A 25 14.24 2.76 -43.80
C GLY A 25 13.62 2.37 -45.14
N GLN A 26 12.97 3.36 -45.75
CA GLN A 26 12.91 3.51 -47.19
C GLN A 26 13.21 4.96 -47.53
N ALA A 27 14.30 5.14 -48.28
CA ALA A 27 14.67 6.40 -48.89
C ALA A 27 13.75 6.68 -50.07
N GLN A 28 13.18 7.88 -50.13
CA GLN A 28 12.83 8.53 -51.38
C GLN A 28 12.93 10.06 -51.22
N GLU A 29 13.87 10.60 -51.97
CA GLU A 29 14.25 12.00 -52.12
C GLU A 29 13.31 12.67 -53.12
N THR A 30 12.60 13.75 -52.75
CA THR A 30 12.20 14.85 -53.67
C THR A 30 11.79 16.11 -52.89
N GLN A 31 12.67 17.12 -52.94
CA GLN A 31 12.50 18.58 -52.98
C GLN A 31 11.36 19.34 -52.25
N ALA A 32 11.82 20.24 -51.36
CA ALA A 32 11.49 21.65 -51.19
C ALA A 32 10.05 22.11 -50.88
N LEU A 33 9.83 22.55 -49.64
CA LEU A 33 9.18 23.83 -49.33
C LEU A 33 9.59 24.30 -47.92
N GLU A 34 10.08 25.52 -47.81
CA GLU A 34 10.30 26.23 -46.55
C GLU A 34 9.01 26.29 -45.71
N THR A 35 9.08 25.87 -44.46
CA THR A 35 8.08 26.13 -43.42
C THR A 35 8.86 26.21 -42.10
N PRO A 36 8.65 27.25 -41.27
CA PRO A 36 9.45 27.48 -40.07
C PRO A 36 9.27 26.32 -39.08
N ALA A 37 10.38 25.91 -38.47
CA ALA A 37 10.45 24.86 -37.48
C ALA A 37 9.43 25.08 -36.35
N PRO A 38 8.64 24.07 -35.94
CA PRO A 38 8.00 24.12 -34.64
C PRO A 38 9.13 24.08 -33.61
N GLU A 39 9.16 25.07 -32.72
CA GLU A 39 10.00 25.06 -31.52
C GLU A 39 9.91 23.67 -30.89
N ALA A 40 11.05 22.99 -30.83
CA ALA A 40 11.19 21.80 -30.04
C ALA A 40 10.84 22.21 -28.61
N HIS A 41 9.65 21.81 -28.14
CA HIS A 41 9.34 21.80 -26.72
C HIS A 41 10.45 21.01 -26.05
N ALA A 42 11.35 21.75 -25.38
CA ALA A 42 12.30 21.18 -24.46
C ALA A 42 11.52 20.26 -23.52
N PRO A 43 12.04 19.07 -23.19
CA PRO A 43 11.41 18.24 -22.17
C PRO A 43 11.27 19.13 -20.93
N GLU A 44 10.02 19.41 -20.54
CA GLU A 44 9.71 20.07 -19.30
C GLU A 44 10.49 19.32 -18.23
N SER A 45 11.54 19.96 -17.73
CA SER A 45 12.26 19.47 -16.58
C SER A 45 11.21 19.36 -15.49
N HIS A 46 10.83 18.14 -15.12
CA HIS A 46 9.99 17.84 -13.98
C HIS A 46 10.67 18.43 -12.75
N ALA A 47 10.38 19.71 -12.48
CA ALA A 47 10.60 20.31 -11.20
C ALA A 47 9.92 19.39 -10.19
N GLN A 48 10.63 19.04 -9.12
CA GLN A 48 10.11 18.24 -8.01
C GLN A 48 8.76 18.84 -7.59
N ASP A 49 7.66 18.21 -8.00
CA ASP A 49 6.34 18.84 -8.12
C ASP A 49 5.63 19.11 -6.78
N GLY A 50 6.37 19.06 -5.66
CA GLY A 50 5.88 19.27 -4.29
C GLY A 50 4.78 18.31 -3.81
N GLY A 51 4.35 17.40 -4.69
CA GLY A 51 3.24 16.49 -4.49
C GLY A 51 3.58 15.34 -3.55
N VAL A 52 2.54 14.67 -3.08
CA VAL A 52 2.68 13.48 -2.24
C VAL A 52 3.21 12.32 -3.10
N PRO A 53 4.32 11.67 -2.71
CA PRO A 53 5.05 10.74 -3.58
C PRO A 53 4.40 9.36 -3.73
N TRP A 54 3.30 9.10 -3.02
CA TRP A 54 2.60 7.82 -3.02
C TRP A 54 1.16 8.00 -3.47
N ALA A 55 0.64 7.03 -4.22
CA ALA A 55 -0.74 7.00 -4.66
C ALA A 55 -1.36 5.62 -4.41
N ILE A 56 -2.55 5.59 -3.85
CA ILE A 56 -3.44 4.43 -3.85
C ILE A 56 -4.19 4.47 -5.18
N ARG A 57 -4.02 3.43 -6.00
CA ARG A 57 -4.72 3.29 -7.28
C ARG A 57 -5.91 2.36 -7.14
N MET A 58 -6.90 2.55 -8.00
CA MET A 58 -8.10 1.74 -8.10
C MET A 58 -8.32 1.26 -9.53
N SER A 59 -8.83 0.03 -9.66
CA SER A 59 -9.34 -0.56 -10.90
C SER A 59 -10.62 -1.35 -10.64
N ASP A 60 -11.51 -1.41 -11.64
CA ASP A 60 -12.74 -2.21 -11.61
C ASP A 60 -12.55 -3.64 -12.16
N GLY A 61 -11.47 -3.89 -12.91
CA GLY A 61 -11.10 -5.21 -13.43
C GLY A 61 -9.98 -5.87 -12.62
N PRO A 62 -9.77 -7.20 -12.71
CA PRO A 62 -8.64 -7.93 -12.10
C PRO A 62 -7.29 -7.60 -12.78
N ALA A 63 -6.18 -8.00 -12.15
CA ALA A 63 -4.84 -7.61 -12.61
C ALA A 63 -4.52 -8.31 -13.95
N HIS A 64 -4.41 -7.52 -15.01
CA HIS A 64 -3.97 -7.97 -16.33
C HIS A 64 -3.11 -6.88 -17.00
N ARG A 65 -2.33 -7.24 -18.02
CA ARG A 65 -1.56 -6.28 -18.82
C ARG A 65 -2.52 -5.25 -19.45
N GLY A 66 -2.21 -3.96 -19.35
CA GLY A 66 -3.05 -2.89 -19.90
C GLY A 66 -4.31 -2.56 -19.08
N ARG A 67 -4.40 -3.02 -17.82
CA ARG A 67 -5.52 -2.68 -16.93
C ARG A 67 -5.59 -1.17 -16.70
N THR A 68 -6.74 -0.57 -17.00
CA THR A 68 -7.00 0.84 -16.68
C THR A 68 -7.07 1.04 -15.17
N SER A 69 -6.29 1.98 -14.66
CA SER A 69 -6.29 2.33 -13.24
C SER A 69 -6.24 3.84 -13.05
N ARG A 70 -6.91 4.32 -12.01
CA ARG A 70 -6.91 5.73 -11.62
C ARG A 70 -6.37 5.92 -10.21
N PRO A 71 -5.69 7.03 -9.90
CA PRO A 71 -5.42 7.39 -8.52
C PRO A 71 -6.76 7.61 -7.80
N LEU A 72 -6.82 7.11 -6.57
CA LEU A 72 -7.95 7.27 -5.67
C LEU A 72 -7.61 8.20 -4.51
N ALA A 73 -6.39 8.06 -3.96
CA ALA A 73 -5.95 8.86 -2.83
C ALA A 73 -4.42 8.88 -2.70
N PHE A 74 -3.89 9.91 -2.03
CA PHE A 74 -2.47 10.13 -1.84
C PHE A 74 -2.12 10.14 -0.34
N PRO A 75 -1.53 9.07 0.20
CA PRO A 75 -1.28 8.97 1.64
C PRO A 75 -0.10 9.83 2.11
N GLU A 76 -0.32 10.55 3.20
CA GLU A 76 0.66 11.41 3.82
C GLU A 76 0.72 11.17 5.34
N ARG A 77 1.87 10.73 5.85
CA ARG A 77 2.09 10.52 7.29
C ARG A 77 1.98 11.84 8.07
N TRP A 78 1.52 11.75 9.32
CA TRP A 78 1.62 12.85 10.28
C TRP A 78 2.86 12.67 11.15
N ASN A 79 3.65 13.72 11.29
CA ASN A 79 4.69 13.74 12.29
C ASN A 79 4.09 14.19 13.63
N PRO A 80 4.50 13.61 14.78
CA PRO A 80 4.09 14.10 16.09
C PRO A 80 4.41 15.59 16.27
N PRO A 81 3.61 16.35 17.04
CA PRO A 81 3.88 17.77 17.30
C PRO A 81 5.30 17.97 17.87
N GLY A 82 6.07 18.85 17.24
CA GLY A 82 7.47 19.14 17.64
C GLY A 82 8.49 18.05 17.28
N GLY A 83 8.07 16.99 16.59
CA GLY A 83 8.94 15.89 16.16
C GLY A 83 9.01 15.75 14.64
N GLY A 84 10.07 15.11 14.17
CA GLY A 84 10.26 14.71 12.78
C GLY A 84 10.04 13.22 12.56
N LEU A 85 10.72 12.68 11.54
CA LEU A 85 10.65 11.26 11.21
C LEU A 85 11.13 10.32 12.34
N PRO A 86 12.16 10.64 13.16
CA PRO A 86 12.57 9.79 14.27
C PRO A 86 11.46 9.57 15.31
N GLU A 87 10.75 10.64 15.68
CA GLU A 87 9.64 10.61 16.63
C GLU A 87 8.46 9.83 16.06
N TYR A 88 8.18 10.00 14.76
CA TYR A 88 7.21 9.16 14.06
C TYR A 88 7.60 7.68 14.12
N ARG A 89 8.87 7.34 13.81
CA ARG A 89 9.39 5.96 13.86
C ARG A 89 9.28 5.38 15.29
N ALA A 90 9.49 6.18 16.32
CA ALA A 90 9.32 5.78 17.72
C ALA A 90 7.85 5.50 18.06
N ALA A 91 6.93 6.43 17.76
CA ALA A 91 5.49 6.23 17.94
C ALA A 91 4.99 5.00 17.16
N ARG A 92 5.55 4.76 15.97
CA ARG A 92 5.27 3.59 15.15
C ARG A 92 5.65 2.28 15.80
N LYS A 93 6.76 2.22 16.55
CA LYS A 93 7.18 1.04 17.34
C LYS A 93 6.20 0.76 18.50
N GLU A 94 5.56 1.79 19.03
CA GLU A 94 4.50 1.67 20.05
C GLU A 94 3.15 1.23 19.46
N GLY A 95 3.04 1.20 18.12
CA GLY A 95 1.85 0.79 17.39
C GLY A 95 1.01 1.95 16.86
N THR A 96 1.42 3.20 17.11
CA THR A 96 0.72 4.39 16.61
C THR A 96 0.92 4.54 15.10
N ARG A 97 -0.16 4.87 14.41
CA ARG A 97 -0.19 5.35 13.01
C ARG A 97 -1.16 6.52 12.93
N ALA A 98 -0.72 7.58 12.27
CA ALA A 98 -1.56 8.71 11.94
C ALA A 98 -1.17 9.23 10.55
N PHE A 99 -2.15 9.39 9.67
CA PHE A 99 -1.93 9.87 8.31
C PHE A 99 -3.20 10.42 7.67
N THR A 100 -3.02 11.34 6.73
CA THR A 100 -4.09 11.85 5.85
C THR A 100 -4.02 11.11 4.52
N LEU A 101 -5.17 10.77 3.96
CA LEU A 101 -5.34 10.47 2.55
C LEU A 101 -5.85 11.74 1.86
N TRP A 102 -5.09 12.28 0.91
CA TRP A 102 -5.52 13.41 0.09
C TRP A 102 -6.24 12.92 -1.16
N ALA A 103 -7.21 13.68 -1.66
CA ALA A 103 -7.92 13.38 -2.90
C ALA A 103 -7.06 13.72 -4.14
N ASP A 104 -6.14 14.65 -3.99
CA ASP A 104 -5.22 15.15 -5.01
C ASP A 104 -3.76 15.13 -4.49
N PRO A 105 -2.76 15.09 -5.38
CA PRO A 105 -1.36 15.01 -4.97
C PRO A 105 -0.85 16.28 -4.27
N HIS A 106 -1.53 17.43 -4.42
CA HIS A 106 -1.11 18.73 -3.90
C HIS A 106 -1.84 19.14 -2.62
N ARG A 107 -2.51 18.20 -1.95
CA ARG A 107 -3.15 18.39 -0.64
C ARG A 107 -4.31 19.40 -0.65
N GLY A 108 -4.96 19.59 -1.80
CA GLY A 108 -6.10 20.49 -1.94
C GLY A 108 -7.34 20.03 -1.16
N GLN A 109 -7.59 18.72 -1.10
CA GLN A 109 -8.75 18.18 -0.39
C GLN A 109 -8.42 16.89 0.39
N VAL A 110 -8.88 16.84 1.64
CA VAL A 110 -8.82 15.62 2.46
C VAL A 110 -9.83 14.60 1.92
N PHE A 111 -9.37 13.41 1.59
CA PHE A 111 -10.21 12.26 1.24
C PHE A 111 -10.64 11.49 2.50
N ALA A 112 -9.68 11.19 3.37
CA ALA A 112 -9.89 10.52 4.66
C ALA A 112 -8.72 10.78 5.61
N GLN A 113 -8.90 10.51 6.90
CA GLN A 113 -7.83 10.53 7.88
C GLN A 113 -7.84 9.24 8.68
N VAL A 114 -6.66 8.77 9.08
CA VAL A 114 -6.51 7.63 9.98
C VAL A 114 -5.81 8.10 11.22
N VAL A 115 -6.43 7.87 12.38
CA VAL A 115 -5.86 8.21 13.68
C VAL A 115 -5.82 6.98 14.58
N THR A 116 -4.83 6.92 15.47
CA THR A 116 -4.76 5.85 16.46
C THR A 116 -5.64 6.20 17.64
N LYS A 117 -6.64 5.35 17.91
CA LYS A 117 -7.53 5.46 19.08
C LYS A 117 -6.89 4.81 20.31
N SER A 118 -6.22 3.68 20.12
CA SER A 118 -5.44 3.03 21.16
C SER A 118 -4.36 2.15 20.55
N ALA A 119 -3.21 2.05 21.21
CA ALA A 119 -2.15 1.14 20.83
C ALA A 119 -1.39 0.68 22.06
N THR A 120 -0.92 -0.56 22.02
CA THR A 120 0.00 -1.12 23.01
C THR A 120 1.21 -1.68 22.29
N LYS A 121 2.41 -1.43 22.82
CA LYS A 121 3.67 -1.92 22.24
C LYS A 121 3.64 -3.41 21.93
N GLY A 122 3.79 -3.75 20.66
CA GLY A 122 3.73 -5.12 20.17
C GLY A 122 2.41 -5.85 20.49
N GLY A 123 1.36 -5.12 20.86
CA GLY A 123 0.06 -5.62 21.29
C GLY A 123 -1.07 -5.18 20.36
N PRO A 124 -2.32 -5.27 20.84
CA PRO A 124 -3.47 -4.78 20.10
C PRO A 124 -3.38 -3.28 19.79
N ALA A 125 -3.95 -2.88 18.66
CA ALA A 125 -4.12 -1.49 18.28
C ALA A 125 -5.47 -1.26 17.60
N ALA A 126 -6.05 -0.10 17.80
CA ALA A 126 -7.29 0.36 17.20
C ALA A 126 -7.05 1.69 16.49
N TYR A 127 -7.51 1.76 15.24
CA TYR A 127 -7.38 2.92 14.37
C TYR A 127 -8.76 3.32 13.91
N GLU A 128 -9.04 4.61 13.97
CA GLU A 128 -10.28 5.19 13.51
C GLU A 128 -10.04 5.82 12.15
N VAL A 129 -10.92 5.49 11.19
CA VAL A 129 -10.94 6.09 9.86
C VAL A 129 -12.01 7.17 9.89
N LEU A 130 -11.58 8.40 9.67
CA LEU A 130 -12.40 9.59 9.62
C LEU A 130 -12.55 10.05 8.17
N GLY A 131 -13.71 10.60 7.82
CA GLY A 131 -13.90 11.25 6.54
C GLY A 131 -13.36 12.67 6.52
N ALA A 132 -13.65 13.38 5.43
CA ALA A 132 -13.11 14.72 5.19
C ALA A 132 -13.56 15.74 6.25
N ALA A 133 -14.78 15.58 6.78
CA ALA A 133 -15.33 16.45 7.82
C ALA A 133 -15.02 15.95 9.24
N GLY A 134 -14.19 14.91 9.38
CA GLY A 134 -13.90 14.26 10.65
C GLY A 134 -14.99 13.29 11.11
N GLU A 135 -15.96 12.95 10.26
CA GLU A 135 -17.01 11.99 10.58
C GLU A 135 -16.43 10.56 10.68
N PRO A 136 -16.83 9.74 11.67
CA PRO A 136 -16.32 8.39 11.80
C PRO A 136 -16.88 7.49 10.70
N LEU A 137 -15.99 6.94 9.86
CA LEU A 137 -16.36 6.03 8.77
C LEU A 137 -16.15 4.56 9.14
N ALA A 138 -15.08 4.25 9.87
CA ALA A 138 -14.81 2.88 10.31
C ALA A 138 -13.86 2.81 11.50
N LEU A 139 -13.96 1.70 12.24
CA LEU A 139 -12.98 1.28 13.23
C LEU A 139 -12.21 0.06 12.72
N VAL A 140 -10.89 0.17 12.63
CA VAL A 140 -9.98 -0.92 12.27
C VAL A 140 -9.23 -1.36 13.51
N THR A 141 -9.30 -2.65 13.85
CA THR A 141 -8.54 -3.20 14.99
C THR A 141 -7.57 -4.28 14.52
N ARG A 142 -6.35 -4.24 15.04
CA ARG A 142 -5.30 -5.22 14.83
C ARG A 142 -5.02 -5.91 16.16
N ARG A 143 -5.06 -7.23 16.18
CA ARG A 143 -4.58 -8.06 17.29
C ARG A 143 -3.44 -8.94 16.80
N PRO A 144 -2.19 -8.73 17.25
CA PRO A 144 -1.06 -9.54 16.80
C PRO A 144 -1.21 -10.99 17.27
N ALA A 145 -0.56 -11.90 16.53
CA ALA A 145 -0.37 -13.28 16.97
C ALA A 145 0.38 -13.31 18.32
N MET A 146 0.27 -14.42 19.06
CA MET A 146 0.90 -14.67 20.37
C MET A 146 0.37 -13.83 21.54
N LYS A 147 -0.08 -12.58 21.33
CA LYS A 147 -0.67 -11.73 22.39
C LYS A 147 -2.21 -11.72 22.42
N GLY A 148 -2.86 -12.49 21.54
CA GLY A 148 -4.33 -12.50 21.44
C GLY A 148 -4.90 -13.62 20.56
N GLY A 149 -4.11 -14.66 20.28
CA GLY A 149 -4.46 -15.80 19.44
C GLY A 149 -3.29 -16.29 18.59
N LEU A 150 -3.51 -17.41 17.89
CA LEU A 150 -2.49 -18.07 17.05
C LEU A 150 -2.10 -17.28 15.81
N ARG A 151 -2.91 -16.29 15.39
CA ARG A 151 -2.74 -15.55 14.13
C ARG A 151 -3.10 -14.09 14.34
N THR A 152 -2.45 -13.22 13.57
CA THR A 152 -2.80 -11.80 13.55
C THR A 152 -4.22 -11.65 13.00
N ARG A 153 -5.11 -11.08 13.82
CA ARG A 153 -6.50 -10.79 13.47
C ARG A 153 -6.63 -9.31 13.14
N TRP A 154 -7.27 -9.02 12.03
CA TRP A 154 -7.70 -7.69 11.63
C TRP A 154 -9.22 -7.66 11.63
N THR A 155 -9.83 -6.68 12.28
CA THR A 155 -11.27 -6.46 12.19
C THR A 155 -11.50 -5.07 11.61
N VAL A 156 -12.42 -4.96 10.66
CA VAL A 156 -12.82 -3.69 10.07
C VAL A 156 -14.32 -3.56 10.26
N GLN A 157 -14.74 -2.48 10.91
CA GLN A 157 -16.14 -2.20 11.19
C GLN A 157 -16.49 -0.83 10.63
N GLN A 158 -17.18 -0.79 9.49
CA GLN A 158 -17.78 0.45 8.99
C GLN A 158 -18.88 0.92 9.94
N THR A 159 -19.03 2.24 10.06
CA THR A 159 -20.13 2.86 10.81
C THR A 159 -21.47 2.34 10.28
N GLY A 160 -22.35 1.91 11.19
CA GLY A 160 -23.65 1.32 10.85
C GLY A 160 -23.61 -0.12 10.30
N SER A 161 -22.43 -0.74 10.20
CA SER A 161 -22.27 -2.09 9.65
C SER A 161 -21.73 -3.10 10.67
N ARG A 162 -21.95 -4.38 10.39
CA ARG A 162 -21.36 -5.48 11.16
C ARG A 162 -19.84 -5.58 10.91
N PRO A 163 -19.05 -6.04 11.90
CA PRO A 163 -17.60 -6.14 11.77
C PRO A 163 -17.20 -7.27 10.81
N ALA A 164 -16.39 -6.94 9.81
CA ALA A 164 -15.71 -7.92 8.97
C ALA A 164 -14.40 -8.37 9.63
N VAL A 165 -14.19 -9.68 9.78
CA VAL A 165 -13.03 -10.23 10.49
C VAL A 165 -12.11 -10.97 9.53
N GLY A 166 -10.84 -10.57 9.50
CA GLY A 166 -9.78 -11.16 8.70
C GLY A 166 -8.64 -11.71 9.55
N PHE A 167 -8.01 -12.76 9.04
CA PHE A 167 -6.84 -13.36 9.66
C PHE A 167 -5.69 -13.40 8.66
N LYS A 168 -4.50 -12.97 9.09
CA LYS A 168 -3.29 -12.94 8.25
C LYS A 168 -2.73 -14.35 8.03
N GLY A 169 -2.36 -14.68 6.79
CA GLY A 169 -1.76 -15.94 6.36
C GLY A 169 -2.73 -17.10 6.14
N ARG A 170 -2.22 -18.30 5.82
CA ARG A 170 -2.97 -19.57 5.91
C ARG A 170 -2.51 -20.32 7.17
N PRO A 171 -3.40 -21.01 7.91
CA PRO A 171 -3.02 -21.71 9.15
C PRO A 171 -1.95 -22.78 8.90
N ILE A 172 -2.05 -23.54 7.80
CA ILE A 172 -1.05 -24.54 7.39
C ILE A 172 0.33 -23.90 7.20
N TRP A 173 0.38 -22.75 6.51
CA TRP A 173 1.65 -22.06 6.25
C TRP A 173 2.25 -21.47 7.54
N TRP A 174 1.42 -21.02 8.49
CA TRP A 174 1.92 -20.66 9.82
C TRP A 174 2.57 -21.86 10.53
N GLY A 175 2.00 -23.06 10.44
CA GLY A 175 2.63 -24.28 10.97
C GLY A 175 3.97 -24.59 10.31
N VAL A 176 4.04 -24.52 8.98
CA VAL A 176 5.30 -24.68 8.22
C VAL A 176 6.31 -23.60 8.60
N TRP A 177 5.88 -22.34 8.77
CA TRP A 177 6.75 -21.25 9.18
C TRP A 177 7.32 -21.46 10.58
N TRP A 178 6.50 -21.85 11.56
CA TRP A 178 6.96 -22.21 12.91
C TRP A 178 7.97 -23.36 12.89
N LEU A 179 7.75 -24.39 12.08
CA LEU A 179 8.68 -25.52 11.92
C LEU A 179 9.98 -25.11 11.22
N SER A 180 9.93 -24.11 10.34
CA SER A 180 11.09 -23.61 9.63
C SER A 180 11.95 -22.62 10.44
N LEU A 181 11.48 -22.10 11.58
CA LEU A 181 12.22 -21.13 12.39
C LEU A 181 13.66 -21.57 12.78
N PRO A 182 13.90 -22.80 13.28
CA PRO A 182 15.26 -23.24 13.59
C PRO A 182 16.14 -23.30 12.33
N LEU A 183 15.59 -23.71 11.19
CA LEU A 183 16.31 -23.73 9.91
C LEU A 183 16.58 -22.32 9.38
N GLN A 184 15.64 -21.39 9.52
CA GLN A 184 15.84 -19.99 9.14
C GLN A 184 16.90 -19.31 10.01
N LEU A 185 17.00 -19.66 11.30
CA LEU A 185 18.07 -19.19 12.17
C LEU A 185 19.45 -19.65 11.66
N LEU A 186 19.57 -20.92 11.24
CA LEU A 186 20.79 -21.45 10.63
C LEU A 186 21.13 -20.75 9.30
N ILE A 187 20.12 -20.49 8.46
CA ILE A 187 20.31 -19.76 7.20
C ILE A 187 20.75 -18.32 7.46
N VAL A 188 20.17 -17.63 8.45
CA VAL A 188 20.57 -16.26 8.81
C VAL A 188 22.01 -16.23 9.33
N ILE A 189 22.40 -17.17 10.21
CA ILE A 189 23.79 -17.31 10.68
C ILE A 189 24.73 -17.56 9.50
N GLY A 190 24.36 -18.49 8.60
CA GLY A 190 25.13 -18.79 7.38
C GLY A 190 25.18 -17.61 6.41
N SER A 191 24.12 -16.81 6.30
CA SER A 191 24.02 -15.65 5.42
C SER A 191 24.82 -14.45 5.95
N ILE A 192 24.93 -14.30 7.27
CA ILE A 192 25.82 -13.32 7.90
C ILE A 192 27.29 -13.69 7.64
N LEU A 193 27.60 -14.98 7.59
CA LEU A 193 28.95 -15.49 7.30
C LEU A 193 29.31 -15.46 5.80
N ASN A 194 28.34 -15.70 4.90
CA ASN A 194 28.57 -15.83 3.46
C ASN A 194 27.93 -14.73 2.59
N GLY A 195 27.33 -13.70 3.18
CA GLY A 195 26.87 -12.52 2.46
C GLY A 195 25.63 -12.71 1.58
N GLY A 196 24.70 -13.62 1.89
CA GLY A 196 23.47 -13.73 1.09
C GLY A 196 22.47 -14.77 1.55
N GLY A 197 21.27 -14.30 1.92
CA GLY A 197 20.06 -15.10 2.08
C GLY A 197 18.85 -14.22 2.41
N ASP A 198 17.81 -14.27 1.58
CA ASP A 198 16.52 -13.61 1.85
C ASP A 198 15.66 -14.57 2.70
N PRO A 199 15.33 -14.23 3.96
CA PRO A 199 14.52 -15.10 4.80
C PRO A 199 13.11 -15.29 4.21
N ALA A 200 12.49 -16.44 4.49
CA ALA A 200 11.22 -16.80 3.87
C ALA A 200 10.14 -15.74 4.14
N ARG A 201 9.69 -15.08 3.07
CA ARG A 201 8.71 -14.00 3.09
C ARG A 201 7.42 -14.47 3.78
N THR A 202 7.06 -13.81 4.88
CA THR A 202 5.89 -14.20 5.70
C THR A 202 4.61 -14.19 4.86
N PRO A 203 3.64 -15.11 5.05
CA PRO A 203 2.38 -15.08 4.31
C PRO A 203 1.57 -13.83 4.67
N ARG A 204 1.41 -12.90 3.72
CA ARG A 204 0.75 -11.61 3.96
C ARG A 204 -0.73 -11.58 3.57
N ARG A 205 -1.25 -12.61 2.90
CA ARG A 205 -2.66 -12.64 2.47
C ARG A 205 -3.61 -12.56 3.66
N THR A 206 -4.60 -11.68 3.60
CA THR A 206 -5.62 -11.52 4.65
C THR A 206 -6.99 -11.47 4.00
N ARG A 207 -7.90 -12.37 4.41
CA ARG A 207 -9.29 -12.40 3.91
C ARG A 207 -10.24 -12.03 5.03
N TRP A 208 -10.99 -10.95 4.86
CA TRP A 208 -12.04 -10.55 5.80
C TRP A 208 -13.35 -11.19 5.42
N ARG A 209 -14.05 -11.70 6.44
CA ARG A 209 -15.36 -12.31 6.29
C ARG A 209 -16.42 -11.59 7.11
N LEU A 210 -17.58 -11.47 6.51
CA LEU A 210 -18.85 -11.07 7.12
C LEU A 210 -19.83 -12.20 6.85
N ASP A 211 -20.48 -12.75 7.88
CA ASP A 211 -21.46 -13.85 7.72
C ASP A 211 -20.94 -15.01 6.84
N ARG A 212 -19.68 -15.40 7.08
CA ARG A 212 -18.89 -16.44 6.35
C ARG A 212 -18.53 -16.11 4.89
N ARG A 213 -19.06 -15.03 4.30
CA ARG A 213 -18.70 -14.57 2.95
C ARG A 213 -17.46 -13.70 2.99
N ILE A 214 -16.60 -13.83 1.98
CA ILE A 214 -15.42 -12.96 1.84
C ILE A 214 -15.91 -11.61 1.31
N VAL A 215 -15.59 -10.54 2.03
CA VAL A 215 -15.98 -9.17 1.68
C VAL A 215 -14.78 -8.32 1.28
N LEU A 216 -13.59 -8.64 1.81
CA LEU A 216 -12.30 -8.07 1.43
C LEU A 216 -11.24 -9.16 1.32
N ASP A 217 -10.33 -9.05 0.36
CA ASP A 217 -9.18 -9.97 0.20
C ASP A 217 -7.91 -9.18 -0.13
N PHE A 218 -6.97 -9.14 0.80
CA PHE A 218 -5.66 -8.53 0.61
C PHE A 218 -4.65 -9.59 0.21
N HIS A 219 -4.06 -9.51 -0.97
CA HIS A 219 -3.15 -10.51 -1.53
C HIS A 219 -2.04 -9.86 -2.36
N SER A 220 -1.11 -10.66 -2.89
CA SER A 220 -0.08 -10.17 -3.81
C SER A 220 -0.74 -9.53 -5.04
N GLY A 221 -0.34 -8.32 -5.37
CA GLY A 221 -0.86 -7.55 -6.50
C GLY A 221 0.15 -7.47 -7.65
N PRO A 222 -0.01 -6.48 -8.55
CA PRO A 222 0.94 -6.22 -9.64
C PRO A 222 2.34 -5.88 -9.12
N GLY A 223 3.37 -6.44 -9.74
CA GLY A 223 4.77 -6.21 -9.39
C GLY A 223 5.08 -6.61 -7.94
N ALA A 224 5.70 -5.70 -7.18
CA ALA A 224 6.03 -5.91 -5.77
C ALA A 224 4.92 -5.48 -4.78
N ALA A 225 3.85 -4.83 -5.27
CA ALA A 225 2.79 -4.26 -4.43
C ALA A 225 1.80 -5.32 -3.95
N PHE A 226 1.13 -5.02 -2.83
CA PHE A 226 -0.04 -5.78 -2.38
C PHE A 226 -1.33 -5.09 -2.81
N GLU A 227 -2.31 -5.91 -3.15
CA GLU A 227 -3.63 -5.47 -3.63
C GLU A 227 -4.71 -5.89 -2.64
N LEU A 228 -5.65 -4.99 -2.37
CA LEU A 228 -6.90 -5.23 -1.67
C LEU A 228 -8.03 -5.32 -2.70
N THR A 229 -8.67 -6.48 -2.77
CA THR A 229 -9.93 -6.66 -3.49
C THR A 229 -11.09 -6.38 -2.55
N ALA A 230 -11.87 -5.33 -2.82
CA ALA A 230 -13.18 -5.10 -2.23
C ALA A 230 -14.24 -5.86 -3.03
N VAL A 231 -14.60 -7.05 -2.54
CA VAL A 231 -15.51 -7.98 -3.23
C VAL A 231 -16.95 -7.48 -3.18
N ALA A 232 -17.32 -6.87 -2.06
CA ALA A 232 -18.61 -6.25 -1.87
C ALA A 232 -18.59 -4.78 -2.33
N ASP A 233 -19.66 -4.37 -3.02
CA ASP A 233 -19.85 -3.02 -3.56
C ASP A 233 -20.18 -1.98 -2.48
N TRP A 234 -20.76 -2.39 -1.35
CA TRP A 234 -21.09 -1.49 -0.23
C TRP A 234 -19.90 -0.97 0.58
N TRP A 235 -18.67 -1.41 0.30
CA TRP A 235 -17.49 -0.85 0.97
C TRP A 235 -17.29 0.62 0.58
N ASP A 236 -17.11 1.49 1.57
CA ASP A 236 -16.71 2.88 1.34
C ASP A 236 -15.25 2.90 0.82
N ASP A 237 -15.02 3.59 -0.30
CA ASP A 237 -13.69 3.70 -0.92
C ASP A 237 -12.66 4.34 0.01
N ARG A 238 -13.07 5.29 0.85
CA ARG A 238 -12.21 5.92 1.87
C ARG A 238 -11.73 4.91 2.89
N VAL A 239 -12.61 3.99 3.28
CA VAL A 239 -12.28 2.92 4.24
C VAL A 239 -11.38 1.87 3.60
N ALA A 240 -11.65 1.47 2.36
CA ALA A 240 -10.81 0.53 1.62
C ALA A 240 -9.40 1.09 1.38
N ALA A 241 -9.28 2.34 0.93
CA ALA A 241 -8.01 3.03 0.74
C ALA A 241 -7.22 3.16 2.04
N SER A 242 -7.89 3.59 3.13
CA SER A 242 -7.27 3.69 4.46
C SER A 242 -6.75 2.35 4.94
N LEU A 243 -7.48 1.26 4.68
CA LEU A 243 -7.05 -0.08 5.02
C LEU A 243 -5.81 -0.51 4.23
N VAL A 244 -5.71 -0.20 2.93
CA VAL A 244 -4.50 -0.47 2.12
C VAL A 244 -3.28 0.22 2.72
N ALA A 245 -3.34 1.54 2.93
CA ALA A 245 -2.24 2.32 3.50
C ALA A 245 -1.84 1.81 4.90
N LEU A 246 -2.83 1.46 5.73
CA LEU A 246 -2.60 0.95 7.07
C LEU A 246 -1.94 -0.44 7.06
N LEU A 247 -2.39 -1.36 6.19
CA LEU A 247 -1.81 -2.70 6.04
C LEU A 247 -0.37 -2.63 5.54
N ASP A 248 -0.11 -1.74 4.59
CA ASP A 248 1.23 -1.55 4.05
C ASP A 248 2.17 -0.91 5.09
N SER A 249 1.68 0.05 5.89
CA SER A 249 2.40 0.61 7.04
C SER A 249 2.71 -0.42 8.15
N HIS A 250 2.08 -1.59 8.12
CA HIS A 250 2.35 -2.75 8.98
C HIS A 250 3.12 -3.86 8.25
N GLY A 251 3.73 -3.53 7.11
CA GLY A 251 4.56 -4.42 6.35
C GLY A 251 5.74 -4.99 7.15
N GLY A 252 6.17 -6.21 6.81
CA GLY A 252 7.22 -6.91 7.56
C GLY A 252 8.56 -6.18 7.57
N TRP A 253 9.50 -6.71 8.35
CA TRP A 253 10.84 -6.16 8.62
C TRP A 253 11.70 -5.87 7.37
N LEU A 254 11.40 -6.49 6.22
CA LEU A 254 12.17 -6.41 4.97
C LEU A 254 11.56 -5.49 3.89
N GLY A 255 10.49 -4.75 4.18
CA GLY A 255 9.88 -3.84 3.21
C GLY A 255 10.14 -2.37 3.54
N SER A 256 10.49 -1.57 2.53
CA SER A 256 10.40 -0.10 2.59
C SER A 256 8.92 0.29 2.70
N GLN A 257 8.45 0.57 3.91
CA GLN A 257 7.06 1.02 4.09
C GLN A 257 6.97 2.48 3.68
N TRP A 258 5.89 2.82 2.98
CA TRP A 258 5.65 4.15 2.45
C TRP A 258 5.75 5.25 3.52
N ASP A 259 5.38 4.94 4.77
CA ASP A 259 5.35 5.87 5.90
C ASP A 259 6.72 6.08 6.56
N THR A 260 7.78 5.39 6.11
CA THR A 260 9.12 5.47 6.69
C THR A 260 10.18 6.13 5.81
N ALA A 261 9.83 6.42 4.55
CA ALA A 261 10.68 7.10 3.59
C ALA A 261 11.08 8.48 4.12
N GLU A 262 12.39 8.77 4.04
CA GLU A 262 12.93 10.11 4.28
C GLU A 262 12.34 11.05 3.21
N ARG A 263 11.80 12.17 3.67
CA ARG A 263 11.36 13.27 2.82
C ARG A 263 12.43 14.33 2.88
#